data_AF-A0A853AV66-F1
#
_entry.id   AF-A0A853AV66-F1
#
_cell.length_a   1.000
_cell.length_b   1.000
_cell.length_c   1.000
_cell.angle_alpha   90.00
_cell.angle_beta   90.00
_cell.angle_gamma   90.00
#
_symmetry.space_group_name_H-M   'P 1'
#
loop_
_entity.id
_entity.type
_entity.pdbx_description
1 polymer ?
#
loop_
_entity_poly.entity_id
_entity_poly.type
_entity_poly.pdbx_seq_one_letter_code
_entity_poly.pdbx_strand_id
1 'polypeptide(L)'
;MRRLALLVLTAALVTACASQPDTPDGGSMEDPTSTLQQRPSMAEITARYEQMLQELRDRWASELGLTTPWVNDGDRGTAGCAEFPDVPGAEKHTLDRWRYEGGVPDDQWPRALEIADELAARYGFTEREVVLDRPGDHKVEIRDSFGGTLQITTKVNAVLRVRTGCHLVQDG
;
A
#
# COMPACT_ATOMS: atom_id res chain seq x y z
N MET A 1 17.50 -66.39 -66.30
CA MET A 1 18.97 -66.57 -66.18
C MET A 1 19.49 -65.66 -65.09
N ARG A 2 20.19 -66.22 -64.10
CA ARG A 2 20.89 -65.54 -62.99
C ARG A 2 21.93 -64.55 -63.51
N ARG A 3 22.10 -63.40 -62.84
CA ARG A 3 23.40 -62.86 -62.37
C ARG A 3 23.18 -61.71 -61.36
N LEU A 4 23.92 -61.82 -60.25
CA LEU A 4 24.02 -60.89 -59.12
C LEU A 4 24.64 -59.55 -59.53
N ALA A 5 24.32 -58.49 -58.78
CA ALA A 5 25.33 -57.59 -58.20
C ALA A 5 24.72 -56.79 -57.03
N LEU A 6 25.35 -56.89 -55.86
CA LEU A 6 25.12 -56.06 -54.68
C LEU A 6 25.53 -54.61 -54.97
N LEU A 7 24.82 -53.64 -54.37
CA LEU A 7 25.41 -52.43 -53.84
C LEU A 7 24.63 -52.00 -52.60
N VAL A 8 25.29 -52.18 -51.45
CA VAL A 8 24.90 -51.66 -50.14
C VAL A 8 25.22 -50.16 -50.13
N LEU A 9 24.23 -49.31 -49.87
CA LEU A 9 24.46 -47.97 -49.34
C LEU A 9 23.55 -47.75 -48.12
N THR A 10 24.15 -47.95 -46.97
CA THR A 10 23.69 -47.49 -45.65
C THR A 10 23.54 -45.97 -45.65
N ALA A 11 22.31 -45.47 -45.58
CA ALA A 11 22.03 -44.08 -45.21
C ALA A 11 21.66 -44.05 -43.73
N ALA A 12 22.67 -43.82 -42.88
CA ALA A 12 22.47 -43.38 -41.51
C ALA A 12 22.25 -41.85 -41.55
N LEU A 13 21.01 -41.41 -41.40
CA LEU A 13 20.73 -40.00 -41.09
C LEU A 13 20.12 -39.92 -39.70
N VAL A 14 20.91 -39.24 -38.87
CA VAL A 14 20.80 -39.00 -37.45
C VAL A 14 19.42 -38.45 -37.09
N THR A 15 18.72 -39.13 -36.18
CA THR A 15 17.63 -38.53 -35.39
C THR A 15 18.23 -37.43 -34.52
N ALA A 16 18.17 -36.19 -35.00
CA ALA A 16 18.42 -35.03 -34.16
C ALA A 16 17.22 -34.88 -33.21
N CYS A 17 17.35 -35.41 -32.00
CA CYS A 17 16.53 -35.00 -30.87
C CYS A 17 16.82 -33.51 -30.66
N ALA A 18 15.88 -32.66 -31.08
CA ALA A 18 15.85 -31.28 -30.62
C ALA A 18 15.47 -31.33 -29.14
N SER A 19 16.49 -31.37 -28.28
CA SER A 19 16.33 -31.11 -26.86
C SER A 19 15.92 -29.65 -26.72
N GLN A 20 14.62 -29.42 -26.59
CA GLN A 20 14.09 -28.15 -26.14
C GLN A 20 14.68 -27.91 -24.74
N PRO A 21 15.38 -26.78 -24.49
CA PRO A 21 15.75 -26.46 -23.13
C PRO A 21 14.45 -26.23 -22.37
N ASP A 22 14.17 -27.11 -21.42
CA ASP A 22 13.15 -26.88 -20.39
C ASP A 22 13.52 -25.57 -19.70
N THR A 23 12.90 -24.46 -20.13
CA THR A 23 12.83 -23.27 -19.28
C THR A 23 12.14 -23.72 -18.01
N PRO A 24 12.79 -23.58 -16.84
CA PRO A 24 12.12 -23.80 -15.58
C PRO A 24 10.85 -22.96 -15.59
N ASP A 25 9.71 -23.58 -15.30
CA ASP A 25 8.42 -22.93 -15.11
C ASP A 25 8.56 -22.02 -13.89
N GLY A 26 9.16 -20.84 -14.13
CA GLY A 26 9.27 -19.77 -13.16
C GLY A 26 7.87 -19.20 -13.05
N GLY A 27 7.12 -19.70 -12.08
CA GLY A 27 5.76 -19.26 -11.79
C GLY A 27 5.65 -17.75 -11.99
N SER A 28 4.75 -17.32 -12.87
CA SER A 28 4.71 -15.97 -13.42
C SER A 28 4.97 -14.93 -12.34
N MET A 29 6.16 -14.32 -12.39
CA MET A 29 6.41 -13.10 -11.64
C MET A 29 5.42 -12.08 -12.20
N GLU A 30 4.44 -11.69 -11.38
CA GLU A 30 3.39 -10.78 -11.79
C GLU A 30 4.04 -9.47 -12.24
N ASP A 31 3.66 -8.97 -13.42
CA ASP A 31 4.23 -7.74 -13.97
C ASP A 31 4.01 -6.58 -12.98
N PRO A 32 5.06 -5.85 -12.56
CA PRO A 32 4.93 -4.75 -11.62
C PRO A 32 3.95 -3.66 -12.09
N THR A 33 3.84 -3.44 -13.40
CA THR A 33 2.89 -2.49 -13.97
C THR A 33 1.45 -2.99 -13.80
N SER A 34 1.17 -4.24 -14.20
CA SER A 34 -0.11 -4.92 -13.93
C SER A 34 -0.52 -4.84 -12.46
N THR A 35 0.42 -5.06 -11.54
CA THR A 35 0.15 -4.99 -10.09
C THR A 35 -0.39 -3.61 -9.68
N LEU A 36 0.22 -2.52 -10.15
CA LEU A 36 -0.23 -1.17 -9.82
C LEU A 36 -1.51 -0.76 -10.58
N GLN A 37 -1.73 -1.28 -11.78
CA GLN A 37 -2.97 -1.07 -12.55
C GLN A 37 -4.20 -1.67 -11.87
N GLN A 38 -4.03 -2.71 -11.05
CA GLN A 38 -5.12 -3.32 -10.27
C GLN A 38 -5.46 -2.54 -8.99
N ARG A 39 -4.60 -1.61 -8.55
CA ARG A 39 -4.86 -0.76 -7.38
C ARG A 39 -5.79 0.40 -7.78
N PRO A 40 -6.51 1.01 -6.82
CA PRO A 40 -7.15 2.29 -7.07
C PRO A 40 -6.13 3.30 -7.60
N SER A 41 -6.58 4.22 -8.46
CA SER A 41 -5.74 5.34 -8.88
C SER A 41 -5.32 6.21 -7.70
N MET A 42 -4.26 7.01 -7.87
CA MET A 42 -3.83 7.94 -6.82
C MET A 42 -4.96 8.90 -6.39
N ALA A 43 -5.78 9.36 -7.34
CA ALA A 43 -6.90 10.25 -7.06
C ALA A 43 -7.98 9.54 -6.21
N GLU A 44 -8.35 8.32 -6.57
CA GLU A 44 -9.37 7.54 -5.85
C GLU A 44 -8.91 7.18 -4.43
N ILE A 45 -7.67 6.74 -4.27
CA ILE A 45 -7.17 6.36 -2.94
C ILE A 45 -7.01 7.57 -2.02
N THR A 46 -6.57 8.71 -2.56
CA THR A 46 -6.46 9.97 -1.82
C THR A 46 -7.83 10.41 -1.33
N ALA A 47 -8.84 10.44 -2.19
CA ALA A 47 -10.20 10.81 -1.81
C ALA A 47 -10.78 9.90 -0.71
N ARG A 48 -10.56 8.58 -0.83
CA ARG A 48 -10.95 7.62 0.20
C ARG A 48 -10.29 7.92 1.55
N TYR A 49 -8.99 8.22 1.57
CA TYR A 49 -8.26 8.47 2.81
C TYR A 49 -8.57 9.85 3.42
N GLU A 50 -8.89 10.85 2.60
CA GLU A 50 -9.42 12.14 3.09
C GLU A 50 -10.78 11.95 3.78
N GLN A 51 -11.67 11.12 3.22
CA GLN A 51 -12.94 10.78 3.84
C GLN A 51 -12.74 10.05 5.18
N MET A 52 -11.81 9.08 5.23
CA MET A 52 -11.44 8.39 6.47
C MET A 52 -10.99 9.39 7.55
N LEU A 53 -10.10 10.32 7.20
CA LEU A 53 -9.60 11.34 8.11
C LEU A 53 -10.71 12.29 8.57
N GLN A 54 -11.69 12.61 7.72
CA GLN A 54 -12.85 13.39 8.12
C GLN A 54 -13.71 12.62 9.14
N GLU A 55 -14.12 11.40 8.83
CA GLU A 55 -14.96 10.60 9.72
C GLU A 55 -14.29 10.35 11.08
N LEU A 56 -12.96 10.16 11.10
CA LEU A 56 -12.21 9.97 12.35
C LEU A 56 -12.26 11.20 13.23
N ARG A 57 -12.04 12.39 12.65
CA ARG A 57 -12.11 13.66 13.38
C ARG A 57 -13.52 13.93 13.91
N ASP A 58 -14.54 13.65 13.11
CA ASP A 58 -15.94 13.84 13.48
C ASP A 58 -16.36 12.90 14.63
N ARG A 59 -15.94 11.62 14.57
CA ARG A 59 -16.19 10.67 15.67
C ARG A 59 -15.43 11.03 16.93
N TRP A 60 -14.16 11.42 16.84
CA TRP A 60 -13.40 11.85 18.01
C TRP A 60 -13.98 13.13 18.62
N ALA A 61 -14.42 14.09 17.81
CA ALA A 61 -15.07 15.30 18.31
C ALA A 61 -16.37 14.98 19.06
N SER A 62 -17.22 14.11 18.50
CA SER A 62 -18.54 13.80 19.05
C SER A 62 -18.50 12.80 20.23
N GLU A 63 -17.65 11.77 20.16
CA GLU A 63 -17.62 10.70 21.16
C GLU A 63 -16.63 10.95 22.31
N LEU A 64 -15.56 11.71 22.07
CA LEU A 64 -14.54 12.01 23.09
C LEU A 64 -14.63 13.43 23.64
N GLY A 65 -15.47 14.28 23.02
CA GLY A 65 -15.60 15.69 23.43
C GLY A 65 -14.42 16.55 23.00
N LEU A 66 -13.72 16.19 21.92
CA LEU A 66 -12.68 17.02 21.31
C LEU A 66 -13.32 18.17 20.52
N THR A 67 -13.89 19.15 21.22
CA THR A 67 -14.79 20.15 20.64
C THR A 67 -14.11 21.36 20.01
N THR A 68 -12.80 21.55 20.18
CA THR A 68 -12.11 22.61 19.42
C THR A 68 -11.96 22.20 17.95
N PRO A 69 -11.98 23.16 17.00
CA PRO A 69 -11.87 22.80 15.60
C PRO A 69 -10.53 22.15 15.26
N TRP A 70 -10.57 21.09 14.46
CA TRP A 70 -9.39 20.53 13.82
C TRP A 70 -8.84 21.51 12.79
N VAL A 71 -7.53 21.74 12.82
CA VAL A 71 -6.80 22.62 11.90
C VAL A 71 -6.13 21.78 10.82
N ASN A 72 -6.31 22.17 9.56
CA ASN A 72 -5.51 21.66 8.46
C ASN A 72 -4.20 22.43 8.43
N ASP A 73 -3.10 21.77 8.79
CA ASP A 73 -1.76 22.37 8.79
C ASP A 73 -1.04 22.16 7.44
N GLY A 74 -1.70 21.56 6.43
CA GLY A 74 -1.10 21.22 5.14
C GLY A 74 -0.05 20.12 5.26
N ASP A 75 1.07 20.25 4.52
CA ASP A 75 2.15 19.26 4.42
C ASP A 75 1.89 18.06 3.49
N ARG A 76 1.18 18.33 2.39
CA ARG A 76 1.16 17.42 1.24
C ARG A 76 2.57 17.23 0.67
N GLY A 77 2.84 16.02 0.19
CA GLY A 77 4.10 15.70 -0.45
C GLY A 77 4.00 14.47 -1.33
N THR A 78 4.94 14.33 -2.25
CA THR A 78 5.02 13.18 -3.16
C THR A 78 6.38 12.52 -3.07
N ALA A 79 6.43 11.23 -3.37
CA ALA A 79 7.67 10.49 -3.51
C ALA A 79 7.50 9.35 -4.51
N GLY A 80 8.57 9.01 -5.22
CA GLY A 80 8.60 7.81 -6.06
C GLY A 80 8.55 6.51 -5.24
N CYS A 81 8.25 5.43 -5.94
CA CYS A 81 8.13 4.08 -5.39
C CYS A 81 9.41 3.26 -5.61
N ALA A 82 10.21 3.06 -4.57
CA ALA A 82 11.43 2.26 -4.65
C ALA A 82 11.15 0.76 -4.91
N GLU A 83 9.97 0.29 -4.53
CA GLU A 83 9.47 -1.06 -4.81
C GLU A 83 8.99 -1.25 -6.26
N PHE A 84 8.78 -0.16 -7.01
CA PHE A 84 8.36 -0.15 -8.42
C PHE A 84 9.27 0.79 -9.23
N PRO A 85 10.60 0.56 -9.25
CA PRO A 85 11.56 1.53 -9.79
C PRO A 85 11.41 1.76 -11.29
N ASP A 86 10.87 0.77 -12.02
CA ASP A 86 10.75 0.78 -13.48
C ASP A 86 9.31 1.10 -13.96
N VAL A 87 8.39 1.46 -13.07
CA VAL A 87 7.00 1.81 -13.43
C VAL A 87 6.81 3.33 -13.41
N PRO A 88 6.72 4.00 -14.59
CA PRO A 88 6.46 5.43 -14.65
C PRO A 88 5.13 5.79 -13.97
N GLY A 89 5.11 6.91 -13.24
CA GLY A 89 3.92 7.38 -12.52
C GLY A 89 3.59 6.58 -11.26
N ALA A 90 4.44 5.65 -10.81
CA ALA A 90 4.30 5.00 -9.51
C ALA A 90 4.76 5.94 -8.38
N GLU A 91 3.81 6.44 -7.59
CA GLU A 91 4.06 7.40 -6.52
C GLU A 91 3.39 7.01 -5.20
N LYS A 92 3.90 7.60 -4.10
CA LYS A 92 3.25 7.68 -2.79
C LYS A 92 2.94 9.14 -2.48
N HIS A 93 1.75 9.43 -1.99
CA HIS A 93 1.32 10.77 -1.63
C HIS A 93 1.15 10.86 -0.12
N THR A 94 1.68 11.92 0.48
CA THR A 94 1.37 12.34 1.84
C THR A 94 0.20 13.32 1.75
N LEU A 95 -0.87 13.03 2.49
CA LEU A 95 -2.06 13.88 2.54
C LEU A 95 -1.87 15.05 3.52
N ASP A 96 -2.83 15.99 3.50
CA ASP A 96 -2.87 17.09 4.46
C ASP A 96 -2.85 16.57 5.91
N ARG A 97 -1.98 17.18 6.72
CA ARG A 97 -1.87 16.93 8.15
C ARG A 97 -2.98 17.65 8.90
N TRP A 98 -3.71 16.91 9.72
CA TRP A 98 -4.72 17.47 10.59
C TRP A 98 -4.26 17.50 12.04
N ARG A 99 -4.48 18.63 12.70
CA ARG A 99 -4.07 18.87 14.07
C ARG A 99 -5.26 19.32 14.91
N TYR A 100 -5.44 18.70 16.06
CA TYR A 100 -6.29 19.19 17.13
C TYR A 100 -5.42 19.85 18.20
N GLU A 101 -5.83 21.01 18.71
CA GLU A 101 -5.06 21.71 19.73
C GLU A 101 -5.23 21.03 21.10
N GLY A 102 -4.13 20.52 21.65
CA GLY A 102 -4.14 19.64 22.82
C GLY A 102 -4.11 18.15 22.46
N GLY A 103 -3.80 17.31 23.44
CA GLY A 103 -3.76 15.85 23.28
C GLY A 103 -5.13 15.18 23.45
N VAL A 104 -5.18 13.88 23.20
CA VAL A 104 -6.26 13.02 23.69
C VAL A 104 -5.96 12.70 25.16
N PRO A 105 -6.89 12.91 26.11
CA PRO A 105 -6.70 12.51 27.50
C PRO A 105 -6.37 11.02 27.64
N ASP A 106 -5.47 10.66 28.56
CA ASP A 106 -4.99 9.28 28.74
C ASP A 106 -6.14 8.29 29.05
N ASP A 107 -7.17 8.72 29.78
CA ASP A 107 -8.34 7.93 30.11
C ASP A 107 -9.27 7.72 28.91
N GLN A 108 -9.20 8.60 27.90
CA GLN A 108 -9.94 8.48 26.65
C GLN A 108 -9.15 7.80 25.54
N TRP A 109 -7.82 7.68 25.68
CA TRP A 109 -6.94 7.13 24.64
C TRP A 109 -7.33 5.70 24.19
N PRO A 110 -7.68 4.75 25.08
CA PRO A 110 -8.15 3.43 24.64
C PRO A 110 -9.38 3.53 23.73
N ARG A 111 -10.34 4.39 24.07
CA ARG A 111 -11.55 4.60 23.25
C ARG A 111 -11.22 5.27 21.92
N ALA A 112 -10.28 6.22 21.90
CA ALA A 112 -9.81 6.87 20.69
C ALA A 112 -9.19 5.86 19.71
N LEU A 113 -8.40 4.91 20.23
CA LEU A 113 -7.82 3.82 19.45
C LEU A 113 -8.86 2.84 18.92
N GLU A 114 -9.86 2.45 19.72
CA GLU A 114 -10.96 1.61 19.25
C GLU A 114 -11.70 2.27 18.07
N ILE A 115 -12.04 3.55 18.18
CA ILE A 115 -12.68 4.32 17.11
C ILE A 115 -11.80 4.35 15.85
N ALA A 116 -10.49 4.57 16.04
CA ALA A 116 -9.53 4.60 14.95
C ALA A 116 -9.45 3.23 14.25
N ASP A 117 -9.34 2.13 14.98
CA ASP A 117 -9.26 0.78 14.42
C ASP A 117 -10.54 0.40 13.67
N GLU A 118 -11.71 0.60 14.29
CA GLU A 118 -13.02 0.32 13.68
C GLU A 118 -13.22 1.07 12.36
N LEU A 119 -12.81 2.33 12.34
CA LEU A 119 -13.00 3.20 11.19
C LEU A 119 -11.96 2.90 10.11
N ALA A 120 -10.68 2.86 10.47
CA ALA A 120 -9.58 2.62 9.54
C ALA A 120 -9.70 1.24 8.87
N ALA A 121 -10.21 0.22 9.57
CA ALA A 121 -10.48 -1.08 9.00
C ALA A 121 -11.48 -1.04 7.81
N ARG A 122 -12.47 -0.14 7.82
CA ARG A 122 -13.39 0.05 6.68
C ARG A 122 -12.69 0.55 5.42
N TYR A 123 -11.53 1.18 5.60
CA TYR A 123 -10.69 1.72 4.53
C TYR A 123 -9.52 0.79 4.17
N GLY A 124 -9.41 -0.38 4.82
CA GLY A 124 -8.38 -1.38 4.56
C GLY A 124 -7.17 -1.30 5.49
N PHE A 125 -7.15 -0.37 6.45
CA PHE A 125 -6.09 -0.27 7.45
C PHE A 125 -6.37 -1.22 8.61
N THR A 126 -5.66 -2.33 8.67
CA THR A 126 -5.93 -3.41 9.64
C THR A 126 -4.71 -3.80 10.48
N GLU A 127 -3.52 -3.30 10.14
CA GLU A 127 -2.27 -3.66 10.82
C GLU A 127 -1.81 -2.53 11.73
N ARG A 128 -2.25 -2.54 12.99
CA ARG A 128 -1.84 -1.55 14.00
C ARG A 128 -0.51 -1.92 14.66
N GLU A 129 0.40 -0.96 14.69
CA GLU A 129 1.63 -0.95 15.46
C GLU A 129 1.60 0.17 16.51
N VAL A 130 1.93 -0.18 17.75
CA VAL A 130 2.13 0.79 18.83
C VAL A 130 3.61 1.18 18.85
N VAL A 131 3.90 2.42 18.42
CA VAL A 131 5.27 2.93 18.34
C VAL A 131 5.72 3.51 19.68
N LEU A 132 4.81 4.19 20.39
CA LEU A 132 5.03 4.75 21.72
C LEU A 132 3.71 4.80 22.47
N ASP A 133 3.71 4.39 23.73
CA ASP A 133 2.54 4.49 24.60
C ASP A 133 2.95 4.79 26.03
N ARG A 134 2.75 6.04 26.46
CA ARG A 134 3.00 6.51 27.82
C ARG A 134 2.10 7.73 28.12
N PRO A 135 1.89 8.07 29.40
CA PRO A 135 1.03 9.19 29.78
C PRO A 135 1.35 10.48 29.02
N GLY A 136 0.35 11.04 28.36
CA GLY A 136 0.43 12.27 27.56
C GLY A 136 1.29 12.19 26.30
N ASP A 137 1.72 11.02 25.84
CA ASP A 137 2.56 10.86 24.64
C ASP A 137 2.32 9.50 23.99
N HIS A 138 1.31 9.44 23.11
CA HIS A 138 0.99 8.25 22.34
C HIS A 138 1.38 8.44 20.88
N LYS A 139 1.89 7.36 20.27
CA LYS A 139 2.10 7.24 18.83
C LYS A 139 1.71 5.84 18.37
N VAL A 140 0.78 5.77 17.42
CA VAL A 140 0.45 4.53 16.70
C VAL A 140 0.51 4.75 15.20
N GLU A 141 0.76 3.66 14.49
CA GLU A 141 0.67 3.57 13.04
C GLU A 141 -0.27 2.42 12.69
N ILE A 142 -1.23 2.64 11.80
CA ILE A 142 -2.10 1.60 11.25
C ILE A 142 -1.80 1.50 9.76
N ARG A 143 -1.55 0.30 9.24
CA ARG A 143 -1.17 0.08 7.84
C ARG A 143 -2.26 -0.64 7.07
N ASP A 144 -2.38 -0.30 5.80
CA ASP A 144 -3.22 -0.99 4.83
C ASP A 144 -2.42 -2.00 3.99
N SER A 145 -3.14 -2.79 3.19
CA SER A 145 -2.54 -3.82 2.32
C SER A 145 -1.73 -3.27 1.13
N PHE A 146 -1.87 -1.99 0.79
CA PHE A 146 -1.10 -1.32 -0.26
C PHE A 146 0.20 -0.70 0.26
N GLY A 147 0.41 -0.72 1.58
CA GLY A 147 1.53 -0.08 2.28
C GLY A 147 1.28 1.37 2.66
N GLY A 148 0.04 1.85 2.58
CA GLY A 148 -0.35 3.14 3.13
C GLY A 148 -0.37 3.10 4.66
N THR A 149 -0.15 4.26 5.28
CA THR A 149 -0.01 4.40 6.72
C THR A 149 -0.87 5.53 7.24
N LEU A 150 -1.70 5.24 8.24
CA LEU A 150 -2.34 6.21 9.12
C LEU A 150 -1.49 6.33 10.39
N GLN A 151 -0.93 7.51 10.63
CA GLN A 151 -0.19 7.82 11.85
C GLN A 151 -1.04 8.72 12.75
N ILE A 152 -1.06 8.38 14.03
CA ILE A 152 -1.73 9.13 15.09
C ILE A 152 -0.69 9.44 16.17
N THR A 153 -0.57 10.71 16.57
CA THR A 153 0.28 11.13 17.70
C THR A 153 -0.46 12.09 18.62
N THR A 154 -0.24 12.07 19.93
CA THR A 154 -1.00 12.90 20.89
C THR A 154 -0.19 13.78 21.85
N LYS A 155 1.15 13.83 21.70
CA LYS A 155 2.06 14.41 22.71
C LYS A 155 1.70 15.82 23.20
N VAL A 156 1.71 16.78 22.28
CA VAL A 156 1.34 18.18 22.54
C VAL A 156 0.00 18.50 21.90
N ASN A 157 -0.18 17.95 20.71
CA ASN A 157 -1.38 18.04 19.91
C ASN A 157 -1.73 16.63 19.44
N ALA A 158 -3.01 16.33 19.33
CA ALA A 158 -3.45 15.19 18.54
C ALA A 158 -3.24 15.51 17.05
N VAL A 159 -2.51 14.66 16.35
CA VAL A 159 -2.17 14.83 14.93
C VAL A 159 -2.52 13.56 14.19
N LEU A 160 -3.21 13.72 13.07
CA LEU A 160 -3.51 12.68 12.12
C LEU A 160 -2.74 12.96 10.83
N ARG A 161 -2.03 11.95 10.33
CA ARG A 161 -1.35 11.98 9.04
C ARG A 161 -1.62 10.69 8.31
N VAL A 162 -1.89 10.77 7.01
CA VAL A 162 -1.93 9.59 6.14
C VAL A 162 -0.91 9.74 5.03
N ARG A 163 -0.24 8.64 4.71
CA ARG A 163 0.54 8.46 3.48
C ARG A 163 -0.03 7.28 2.72
N THR A 164 -0.20 7.41 1.41
CA THR A 164 -0.65 6.30 0.58
C THR A 164 0.47 5.27 0.36
N GLY A 165 0.07 4.06 -0.03
CA GLY A 165 0.98 3.11 -0.66
C GLY A 165 1.38 3.57 -2.06
N CYS A 166 2.00 2.68 -2.83
CA CYS A 166 2.27 2.97 -4.25
C CYS A 166 1.00 2.85 -5.09
N HIS A 167 0.68 3.91 -5.83
CA HIS A 167 -0.41 3.95 -6.81
C HIS A 167 0.05 4.69 -8.06
N LEU A 168 -0.60 4.41 -9.18
CA LEU A 168 -0.41 5.18 -10.41
C LEU A 168 -1.10 6.53 -10.26
N VAL A 169 -0.34 7.61 -10.42
CA VAL A 169 -0.90 8.89 -10.85
C VAL A 169 -1.35 8.70 -12.29
N GLN A 170 -2.66 8.65 -12.55
CA GLN A 170 -3.13 8.66 -13.93
C GLN A 170 -2.68 9.98 -14.56
N ASP A 171 -2.04 9.90 -15.73
CA ASP A 171 -1.89 11.07 -16.58
C ASP A 171 -3.31 11.57 -16.91
N GLY A 172 -3.59 12.83 -16.57
CA GLY A 172 -4.80 13.52 -17.02
C GLY A 172 -4.80 13.72 -18.53
#